data_AF-A0A2V9H573-F1
#
_entry.id   AF-A0A2V9H573-F1
#
_cell.length_a   1.000
_cell.length_b   1.000
_cell.length_c   1.000
_cell.angle_alpha   90.00
_cell.angle_beta   90.00
_cell.angle_gamma   90.00
#
_symmetry.space_group_name_H-M   'P 1'
#
loop_
_entity.id
_entity.type
_entity.pdbx_description
1 polymer ?
#
loop_
_entity_poly.entity_id
_entity_poly.type
_entity_poly.pdbx_seq_one_letter_code
_entity_poly.pdbx_strand_id
1 'polypeptide(L)'
;MIVLTLAVLAGLPALAQKPKNTEKPLALMVRRTLHDMGKDALMPPMLSSLLGLTPHPEGVAVKQVAAKIRGTDMIGFNVSVKNHGDIVIFRETPTVRTYFLTSPAGMLRKVIESRKPENGEGEFKTTELRPSALKKRFNKERQCWMDVAKNTALSSDCYFAAN
;
A
#
# COMPACT_ATOMS: atom_id res chain seq x y z
N MET A 1 -28.77 -67.90 -17.69
CA MET A 1 -27.37 -67.44 -17.80
C MET A 1 -27.27 -66.13 -17.04
N ILE A 2 -26.67 -66.13 -15.86
CA ILE A 2 -26.52 -64.93 -15.01
C ILE A 2 -25.14 -64.34 -15.31
N VAL A 3 -25.10 -63.10 -15.81
CA VAL A 3 -23.85 -62.37 -16.04
C VAL A 3 -23.57 -61.52 -14.81
N LEU A 4 -22.52 -61.89 -14.07
CA LEU A 4 -22.01 -61.18 -12.91
C LEU A 4 -21.03 -60.11 -13.40
N THR A 5 -21.41 -58.84 -13.43
CA THR A 5 -20.48 -57.72 -13.67
C THR A 5 -19.96 -57.19 -12.33
N LEU A 6 -18.72 -57.54 -11.99
CA LEU A 6 -17.94 -56.89 -10.92
C LEU A 6 -17.59 -55.45 -11.35
N ALA A 7 -18.10 -54.46 -10.63
CA ALA A 7 -17.63 -53.08 -10.73
C ALA A 7 -16.51 -52.86 -9.70
N VAL A 8 -15.26 -52.82 -10.16
CA VAL A 8 -14.11 -52.42 -9.33
C VAL A 8 -14.09 -50.89 -9.28
N LEU A 9 -14.58 -50.30 -8.18
CA LEU A 9 -14.36 -48.89 -7.87
C LEU A 9 -12.90 -48.70 -7.44
N ALA A 10 -12.04 -48.29 -8.37
CA ALA A 10 -10.72 -47.79 -8.05
C ALA A 10 -10.84 -46.37 -7.48
N GLY A 11 -10.72 -46.25 -6.15
CA GLY A 11 -10.60 -44.96 -5.47
C GLY A 11 -9.28 -44.29 -5.82
N LEU A 12 -9.33 -43.13 -6.49
CA LEU A 12 -8.17 -42.27 -6.66
C LEU A 12 -7.85 -41.60 -5.31
N PRO A 13 -6.59 -41.62 -4.83
CA PRO A 13 -6.21 -40.87 -3.65
C PRO A 13 -6.29 -39.38 -3.98
N ALA A 14 -7.23 -38.67 -3.35
CA ALA A 14 -7.23 -37.22 -3.35
C ALA A 14 -5.93 -36.74 -2.71
N LEU A 15 -4.97 -36.30 -3.54
CA LEU A 15 -3.82 -35.55 -3.04
C LEU A 15 -4.37 -34.33 -2.30
N ALA A 16 -4.29 -34.37 -0.98
CA ALA A 16 -4.50 -33.22 -0.13
C ALA A 16 -3.51 -32.13 -0.56
N GLN A 17 -3.98 -31.20 -1.40
CA GLN A 17 -3.25 -29.97 -1.68
C GLN A 17 -3.07 -29.26 -0.34
N LYS A 18 -1.84 -29.25 0.17
CA LYS A 18 -1.47 -28.38 1.30
C LYS A 18 -2.05 -26.99 1.01
N PRO A 19 -2.77 -26.35 1.95
CA PRO A 19 -3.28 -25.01 1.72
C PRO A 19 -2.09 -24.14 1.33
N LYS A 20 -2.08 -23.64 0.08
CA LYS A 20 -1.13 -22.62 -0.34
C LYS A 20 -1.32 -21.48 0.64
N ASN A 21 -0.35 -21.29 1.52
CA ASN A 21 -0.35 -20.21 2.50
C ASN A 21 -0.35 -18.91 1.70
N THR A 22 -1.55 -18.39 1.42
CA THR A 22 -1.74 -17.31 0.48
C THR A 22 -1.38 -16.05 1.23
N GLU A 23 -0.19 -15.52 0.97
CA GLU A 23 0.31 -14.29 1.57
C GLU A 23 -0.77 -13.20 1.50
N LYS A 24 -1.02 -12.51 2.61
CA LYS A 24 -2.01 -11.42 2.64
C LYS A 24 -1.62 -10.36 1.60
N PRO A 25 -2.57 -9.79 0.83
CA PRO A 25 -2.25 -8.90 -0.29
C PRO A 25 -1.32 -7.73 0.05
N LEU A 26 -1.45 -7.14 1.25
CA LEU A 26 -0.58 -6.04 1.68
C LEU A 26 0.85 -6.53 1.98
N ALA A 27 1.02 -7.69 2.62
CA ALA A 27 2.34 -8.27 2.85
C ALA A 27 3.02 -8.63 1.52
N LEU A 28 2.24 -9.16 0.57
CA LEU A 28 2.70 -9.40 -0.80
C LEU A 28 3.17 -8.09 -1.47
N MET A 29 2.43 -6.99 -1.32
CA MET A 29 2.84 -5.69 -1.86
C MET A 29 4.15 -5.20 -1.23
N VAL A 30 4.34 -5.39 0.08
CA VAL A 30 5.59 -5.05 0.77
C VAL A 30 6.75 -5.83 0.18
N ARG A 31 6.63 -7.15 0.07
CA ARG A 31 7.66 -8.02 -0.50
C ARG A 31 8.01 -7.61 -1.94
N ARG A 32 7.00 -7.38 -2.77
CA ARG A 32 7.20 -6.94 -4.17
C ARG A 32 7.84 -5.56 -4.25
N THR A 33 7.48 -4.64 -3.37
CA THR A 33 8.13 -3.32 -3.29
C THR A 33 9.60 -3.47 -2.93
N LEU A 34 9.94 -4.34 -1.97
CA LEU A 34 11.32 -4.52 -1.53
C LEU A 34 12.23 -5.18 -2.57
N HIS A 35 11.70 -6.16 -3.32
CA HIS A 35 12.52 -7.06 -4.13
C HIS A 35 12.31 -6.96 -5.64
N ASP A 36 11.10 -6.60 -6.09
CA ASP A 36 10.70 -6.81 -7.49
C ASP A 36 10.43 -5.50 -8.24
N MET A 37 9.85 -4.51 -7.56
CA MET A 37 9.23 -3.34 -8.21
C MET A 37 9.73 -1.99 -7.68
N GLY A 38 10.13 -1.91 -6.41
CA GLY A 38 10.45 -0.64 -5.77
C GLY A 38 11.81 -0.12 -6.20
N LYS A 39 11.85 1.17 -6.52
CA LYS A 39 13.09 1.91 -6.77
C LYS A 39 13.62 2.45 -5.45
N ASP A 40 14.94 2.56 -5.34
CA ASP A 40 15.57 3.26 -4.22
C ASP A 40 15.15 4.73 -4.22
N ALA A 41 14.69 5.19 -3.07
CA ALA A 41 14.30 6.57 -2.85
C ALA A 41 14.64 7.00 -1.41
N LEU A 42 14.62 8.31 -1.20
CA LEU A 42 14.86 8.92 0.10
C LEU A 42 13.63 9.71 0.52
N MET A 43 13.03 9.35 1.65
CA MET A 43 11.97 10.13 2.25
C MET A 43 12.56 11.41 2.88
N PRO A 44 11.96 12.59 2.65
CA PRO A 44 12.49 13.85 3.16
C PRO A 44 12.55 13.90 4.70
N PRO A 45 13.58 14.53 5.29
CA PRO A 45 13.81 14.54 6.74
C PRO A 45 12.62 14.95 7.60
N MET A 46 11.97 16.07 7.24
CA MET A 46 10.83 16.59 7.99
C MET A 46 9.64 15.63 7.95
N LEU A 47 9.39 15.00 6.79
CA LEU A 47 8.29 14.05 6.63
C LEU A 47 8.56 12.76 7.42
N SER A 48 9.79 12.25 7.39
CA SER A 48 10.20 11.07 8.16
C SER A 48 10.01 11.26 9.66
N SER A 49 10.41 12.41 10.20
CA SER A 49 10.22 12.73 11.61
C SER A 49 8.74 12.92 11.96
N LEU A 50 7.97 13.65 11.13
CA LEU A 50 6.52 13.84 11.36
C LEU A 50 5.75 12.52 11.33
N LEU A 51 6.10 11.60 10.44
CA LEU A 51 5.51 10.26 10.39
C LEU A 51 5.97 9.37 11.55
N GLY A 52 7.01 9.76 12.30
CA GLY A 52 7.56 8.98 13.41
C GLY A 52 8.42 7.80 12.95
N LEU A 53 8.98 7.87 11.73
CA LEU A 53 9.95 6.88 11.25
C LEU A 53 11.31 7.04 11.93
N THR A 54 11.61 8.26 12.38
CA THR A 54 12.85 8.65 13.03
C THR A 54 12.54 9.67 14.13
N PRO A 55 13.32 9.68 15.25
CA PRO A 55 13.10 10.62 16.35
C PRO A 55 13.50 12.06 16.00
N HIS A 56 14.37 12.24 15.00
CA HIS A 56 14.87 13.55 14.56
C HIS A 56 14.70 13.70 13.05
N PRO A 57 14.70 14.94 12.50
CA PRO A 57 14.64 15.18 11.07
C PRO A 57 15.87 14.60 10.36
N GLU A 58 15.71 13.40 9.81
CA GLU A 58 16.73 12.72 9.00
C GLU A 58 16.06 11.99 7.84
N GLY A 59 16.76 11.87 6.71
CA GLY A 59 16.22 11.17 5.56
C GLY A 59 16.11 9.67 5.82
N VAL A 60 14.99 9.06 5.41
CA VAL A 60 14.80 7.60 5.54
C VAL A 60 14.87 6.95 4.17
N ALA A 61 15.77 5.99 4.01
CA ALA A 61 15.85 5.17 2.81
C ALA A 61 14.59 4.28 2.70
N VAL A 62 13.94 4.33 1.54
CA VAL A 62 12.74 3.56 1.24
C VAL A 62 12.87 2.88 -0.12
N LYS A 63 12.21 1.73 -0.28
CA LYS A 63 11.85 1.21 -1.61
C LYS A 63 10.49 1.80 -1.97
N GLN A 64 10.40 2.44 -3.13
CA GLN A 64 9.23 3.19 -3.57
C GLN A 64 8.66 2.65 -4.87
N VAL A 65 7.35 2.42 -4.87
CA VAL A 65 6.54 2.29 -6.08
C VAL A 65 5.64 3.51 -6.16
N ALA A 66 5.67 4.26 -7.26
CA ALA A 66 4.84 5.43 -7.46
C ALA A 66 4.38 5.55 -8.91
N ALA A 67 3.18 6.11 -9.10
CA ALA A 67 2.59 6.29 -10.43
C ALA A 67 1.90 7.66 -10.54
N LYS A 68 1.97 8.23 -11.75
CA LYS A 68 1.09 9.33 -12.15
C LYS A 68 -0.30 8.77 -12.41
N ILE A 69 -1.32 9.44 -11.88
CA ILE A 69 -2.72 9.02 -12.02
C ILE A 69 -3.53 10.04 -12.81
N ARG A 70 -3.41 11.35 -12.56
CA ARG A 70 -4.14 12.36 -13.34
C ARG A 70 -3.36 13.65 -13.43
N GLY A 71 -2.96 14.04 -14.64
CA GLY A 71 -2.13 15.23 -14.83
C GLY A 71 -0.83 15.13 -14.01
N THR A 72 -0.75 15.95 -12.95
CA THR A 72 0.39 15.98 -12.02
C THR A 72 0.14 15.20 -10.72
N ASP A 73 -1.03 14.60 -10.54
CA ASP A 73 -1.36 13.83 -9.35
C ASP A 73 -0.58 12.51 -9.30
N MET A 74 -0.08 12.20 -8.10
CA MET A 74 0.73 11.02 -7.82
C MET A 74 0.07 10.18 -6.74
N ILE A 75 0.23 8.85 -6.86
CA ILE A 75 0.01 7.90 -5.78
C ILE A 75 1.31 7.12 -5.56
N GLY A 76 1.64 6.81 -4.31
CA GLY A 76 2.80 5.97 -4.01
C GLY A 76 2.66 5.07 -2.80
N PHE A 77 3.57 4.09 -2.77
CA PHE A 77 3.73 3.06 -1.75
C PHE A 77 5.21 2.93 -1.43
N ASN A 78 5.58 3.34 -0.23
CA ASN A 78 6.94 3.31 0.27
C ASN A 78 7.06 2.29 1.38
N VAL A 79 8.13 1.50 1.36
CA VAL A 79 8.53 0.61 2.45
C VAL A 79 9.89 1.06 2.96
N SER A 80 10.00 1.34 4.27
CA SER A 80 11.28 1.66 4.89
C SER A 80 12.24 0.48 4.78
N VAL A 81 13.48 0.74 4.33
CA VAL A 81 14.53 -0.28 4.21
C VAL A 81 15.03 -0.73 5.58
N LYS A 82 15.10 0.20 6.55
CA LYS A 82 15.56 -0.11 7.92
C LYS A 82 14.52 -0.88 8.71
N ASN A 83 13.23 -0.63 8.46
CA ASN A 83 12.13 -1.27 9.17
C ASN A 83 10.98 -1.58 8.19
N HIS A 84 10.92 -2.81 7.70
CA HIS A 84 9.90 -3.24 6.73
C HIS A 84 8.46 -3.22 7.31
N GLY A 85 8.31 -3.03 8.63
CA GLY A 85 7.04 -2.77 9.28
C GLY A 85 6.48 -1.37 9.01
N ASP A 86 7.31 -0.44 8.52
CA ASP A 86 6.93 0.94 8.22
C ASP A 86 6.62 1.12 6.74
N ILE A 87 5.32 1.26 6.47
CA ILE A 87 4.77 1.44 5.13
C ILE A 87 4.12 2.81 5.06
N VAL A 88 4.50 3.61 4.06
CA VAL A 88 3.89 4.91 3.81
C VAL A 88 3.15 4.86 2.48
N ILE A 89 1.82 4.98 2.55
CA ILE A 89 0.96 5.13 1.38
C ILE A 89 0.68 6.62 1.22
N PHE A 90 0.85 7.15 0.02
CA PHE A 90 0.63 8.58 -0.20
C PHE A 90 -0.14 8.90 -1.47
N ARG A 91 -0.79 10.05 -1.44
CA ARG A 91 -1.36 10.72 -2.61
C ARG A 91 -0.95 12.18 -2.58
N GLU A 92 -0.46 12.67 -3.71
CA GLU A 92 -0.04 14.07 -3.87
C GLU A 92 -0.76 14.69 -5.06
N THR A 93 -1.30 15.88 -4.86
CA THR A 93 -1.82 16.78 -5.88
C THR A 93 -1.05 18.10 -5.79
N PRO A 94 -1.23 19.05 -6.74
CA PRO A 94 -0.62 20.38 -6.65
C PRO A 94 -0.95 21.16 -5.38
N THR A 95 -2.07 20.85 -4.72
CA THR A 95 -2.59 21.61 -3.57
C THR A 95 -2.69 20.80 -2.28
N VAL A 96 -2.69 19.46 -2.34
CA VAL A 96 -2.84 18.59 -1.17
C VAL A 96 -1.94 17.38 -1.28
N ARG A 97 -1.21 17.08 -0.21
CA ARG A 97 -0.41 15.87 -0.06
C ARG A 97 -0.84 15.16 1.19
N THR A 98 -1.14 13.87 1.10
CA THR A 98 -1.57 13.08 2.25
C THR A 98 -0.72 11.83 2.34
N TYR A 99 -0.16 11.57 3.52
CA TYR A 99 0.72 10.44 3.81
C TYR A 99 0.12 9.63 4.96
N PHE A 100 -0.05 8.32 4.75
CA PHE A 100 -0.58 7.37 5.70
C PHE A 100 0.52 6.40 6.13
N LEU A 101 0.91 6.43 7.41
CA LEU A 101 1.78 5.41 7.98
C LEU A 101 0.93 4.20 8.39
N THR A 102 1.27 3.02 7.88
CA THR A 102 0.62 1.75 8.21
C THR A 102 1.64 0.64 8.45
N SER A 103 1.16 -0.54 8.84
CA SER A 103 1.95 -1.76 9.04
C SER A 103 1.55 -2.84 8.03
N PRO A 104 2.32 -3.94 7.88
CA PRO A 104 1.95 -5.07 7.02
C PRO A 104 0.59 -5.71 7.37
N ALA A 105 0.12 -5.54 8.62
CA ALA A 105 -1.20 -5.96 9.06
C ALA A 105 -2.33 -5.00 8.57
N GLY A 106 -1.98 -3.86 7.99
CA GLY A 106 -2.92 -2.88 7.44
C GLY A 106 -3.53 -1.92 8.47
N MET A 107 -2.93 -1.82 9.67
CA MET A 107 -3.38 -0.90 10.72
C MET A 107 -2.87 0.51 10.44
N LEU A 108 -3.78 1.49 10.38
CA LEU A 108 -3.40 2.89 10.24
C LEU A 108 -2.82 3.42 11.56
N ARG A 109 -1.57 3.88 11.53
CA ARG A 109 -0.86 4.40 12.69
C ARG A 109 -0.84 5.93 12.74
N LYS A 110 -0.62 6.58 11.59
CA LYS A 110 -0.44 8.03 11.52
C LYS A 110 -0.89 8.61 10.19
N VAL A 111 -1.32 9.86 10.20
CA VAL A 111 -1.73 10.60 8.99
C VAL A 111 -1.14 12.00 9.03
N ILE A 112 -0.39 12.35 7.99
CA ILE A 112 0.12 13.70 7.77
C ILE A 112 -0.53 14.25 6.50
N GLU A 113 -1.13 15.43 6.59
CA GLU A 113 -1.61 16.17 5.42
C GLU A 113 -0.87 17.49 5.30
N SER A 114 -0.41 17.80 4.10
CA SER A 114 0.15 19.09 3.73
C SER A 114 -0.77 19.74 2.70
N ARG A 115 -1.26 20.95 2.98
CA ARG A 115 -2.21 21.67 2.13
C ARG A 115 -1.71 23.06 1.78
N LYS A 116 -1.82 23.45 0.51
CA LYS A 116 -1.62 24.83 0.08
C LYS A 116 -2.76 25.74 0.56
N PRO A 117 -2.53 27.04 0.74
CA PRO A 117 -3.60 28.00 0.96
C PRO A 117 -4.66 27.96 -0.15
N GLU A 118 -5.87 28.45 0.13
CA GLU A 118 -7.02 28.36 -0.79
C GLU A 118 -6.79 29.06 -2.14
N ASN A 119 -5.98 30.11 -2.16
CA ASN A 119 -5.56 30.79 -3.39
C ASN A 119 -4.56 29.98 -4.23
N GLY A 120 -4.09 28.82 -3.75
CA GLY A 120 -3.13 27.95 -4.44
C GLY A 120 -1.68 28.45 -4.42
N GLU A 121 -1.43 29.60 -3.81
CA GLU A 121 -0.14 30.27 -3.74
C GLU A 121 0.46 30.19 -2.33
N GLY A 122 1.79 30.15 -2.25
CA GLY A 122 2.52 30.02 -0.99
C GLY A 122 2.86 28.58 -0.59
N GLU A 123 3.42 28.45 0.61
CA GLU A 123 3.95 27.20 1.14
C GLU A 123 2.86 26.25 1.62
N PHE A 124 3.17 24.96 1.58
CA PHE A 124 2.31 23.93 2.16
C PHE A 124 2.30 24.05 3.68
N LYS A 125 1.10 24.11 4.27
CA LYS A 125 0.90 23.95 5.71
C LYS A 125 0.70 22.47 6.04
N THR A 126 1.54 21.94 6.90
CA THR A 126 1.52 20.52 7.27
C THR A 126 0.85 20.33 8.62
N THR A 127 -0.02 19.33 8.73
CA THR A 127 -0.79 19.02 9.93
C THR A 127 -0.90 17.52 10.13
N GLU A 128 -0.77 17.07 11.37
CA GLU A 128 -1.11 15.71 11.76
C GLU A 128 -2.62 15.59 11.97
N LEU A 129 -3.24 14.64 11.27
CA LEU A 129 -4.68 14.39 11.37
C LEU A 129 -4.96 13.16 12.23
N ARG A 130 -6.11 13.18 12.91
CA ARG A 130 -6.59 12.01 13.67
C ARG A 130 -6.79 10.83 12.72
N PRO A 131 -6.17 9.65 12.95
CA PRO A 131 -6.32 8.48 12.07
C PRO A 131 -7.78 8.07 11.81
N SER A 132 -8.66 8.20 12.80
CA SER A 132 -10.08 7.89 12.66
C SER A 132 -10.79 8.75 11.62
N ALA A 133 -10.41 10.02 11.47
CA ALA A 133 -11.03 10.96 10.54
C ALA A 133 -10.81 10.56 9.08
N LEU A 134 -9.63 10.00 8.75
CA LEU A 134 -9.29 9.60 7.37
C LEU A 134 -9.32 8.09 7.14
N LYS A 135 -9.90 7.30 8.05
CA LYS A 135 -9.94 5.83 7.93
C LYS A 135 -10.56 5.35 6.61
N LYS A 136 -11.65 5.99 6.15
CA LYS A 136 -12.31 5.65 4.88
C LYS A 136 -11.39 5.90 3.69
N ARG A 137 -10.74 7.07 3.65
CA ARG A 137 -9.78 7.43 2.59
C ARG A 137 -8.57 6.50 2.60
N PHE A 138 -7.99 6.24 3.78
CA PHE A 138 -6.91 5.27 3.94
C PHE A 138 -7.27 3.90 3.39
N ASN A 139 -8.46 3.36 3.72
CA ASN A 139 -8.88 2.05 3.22
C ASN A 139 -8.94 2.01 1.70
N LYS A 140 -9.38 3.10 1.04
CA LYS A 140 -9.40 3.21 -0.42
C LYS A 140 -7.98 3.20 -1.00
N GLU A 141 -7.09 4.07 -0.49
CA GLU A 141 -5.69 4.13 -0.95
C GLU A 141 -4.97 2.79 -0.74
N ARG A 142 -5.22 2.14 0.41
CA ARG A 142 -4.67 0.82 0.71
C ARG A 142 -5.21 -0.25 -0.25
N GLN A 143 -6.49 -0.20 -0.60
CA GLN A 143 -7.09 -1.17 -1.53
C GLN A 143 -6.42 -1.10 -2.91
N CYS A 144 -6.14 0.11 -3.40
CA CYS A 144 -5.42 0.30 -4.66
C CYS A 144 -4.10 -0.48 -4.74
N TRP A 145 -3.34 -0.48 -3.65
CA TRP A 145 -2.08 -1.21 -3.58
C TRP A 145 -2.25 -2.72 -3.38
N MET A 146 -3.34 -3.16 -2.71
CA MET A 146 -3.68 -4.58 -2.67
C MET A 146 -4.07 -5.12 -4.05
N ASP A 147 -4.74 -4.31 -4.86
CA ASP A 147 -5.11 -4.68 -6.22
C ASP A 147 -3.87 -4.76 -7.11
N VAL A 148 -2.91 -3.82 -6.98
CA VAL A 148 -1.60 -3.90 -7.63
C VAL A 148 -0.84 -5.16 -7.22
N ALA A 149 -0.88 -5.54 -5.94
CA ALA A 149 -0.23 -6.75 -5.47
C ALA A 149 -0.71 -8.01 -6.21
N LYS A 150 -2.01 -8.05 -6.56
CA LYS A 150 -2.65 -9.16 -7.28
C LYS A 150 -2.47 -9.06 -8.80
N ASN A 151 -2.71 -7.88 -9.35
CA ASN A 151 -2.90 -7.66 -10.79
C ASN A 151 -1.71 -6.97 -11.47
N THR A 152 -0.67 -6.62 -10.72
CA THR A 152 0.55 -5.91 -11.15
C THR A 152 0.35 -4.50 -11.74
N ALA A 153 -0.90 -4.02 -11.81
CA ALA A 153 -1.28 -2.72 -12.32
C ALA A 153 -2.31 -2.03 -11.41
N LEU A 154 -2.34 -0.69 -11.46
CA LEU A 154 -3.35 0.12 -10.76
C LEU A 154 -4.71 -0.01 -11.45
N SER A 155 -5.76 -0.29 -10.68
CA SER A 155 -7.15 -0.25 -11.14
C SER A 155 -7.57 1.17 -11.55
N SER A 156 -8.49 1.30 -12.51
CA SER A 156 -9.15 2.56 -12.89
C SER A 156 -9.76 3.30 -11.69
N ASP A 157 -10.21 2.58 -10.67
CA ASP A 157 -10.84 3.16 -9.48
C ASP A 157 -9.86 3.96 -8.60
N CYS A 158 -8.57 3.73 -8.78
CA CYS A 158 -7.48 4.39 -8.06
C CYS A 158 -7.13 5.76 -8.62
N TYR A 159 -7.58 6.05 -9.84
CA TYR A 159 -7.35 7.31 -10.55
C TYR A 159 -8.28 8.42 -10.05
N PHE A 160 -9.41 8.06 -9.43
CA PHE A 160 -10.38 9.03 -8.91
C PHE A 160 -10.19 9.24 -7.41
N ALA A 161 -9.95 10.49 -7.01
CA ALA A 161 -9.90 10.89 -5.61
C ALA A 161 -11.20 10.45 -4.90
N ALA A 162 -11.08 9.91 -3.69
CA ALA A 162 -12.24 9.92 -2.80
C ALA A 162 -12.37 11.36 -2.28
N ASN A 163 -13.47 12.00 -2.67
CA ASN A 163 -13.98 13.18 -1.97
C ASN A 163 -14.22 12.85 -0.50
#